data_AF-A0A963MKK2-F1
#
_entry.id   AF-A0A963MKK2-F1
#
_cell.length_a   1.000
_cell.length_b   1.000
_cell.length_c   1.000
_cell.angle_alpha   90.00
_cell.angle_beta   90.00
_cell.angle_gamma   90.00
#
_symmetry.space_group_name_H-M   'P 1'
#
loop_
_entity.id
_entity.type
_entity.pdbx_description
1 polymer ?
#
loop_
_entity_poly.entity_id
_entity_poly.type
_entity_poly.pdbx_seq_one_letter_code
_entity_poly.pdbx_strand_id
1 'polypeptide(L)'
;MNKLAGLVAGGFLLCGAVGAATAGSRCEQVTGTLKLDMPLTPQDTMQACADFQATRRLERYFDDTVFVYDLPPAYWPSSPICFSGTISGLKLDGKEVQATSLSALTVNGFAGNPSTGTPPAKIPPSGTGLSLFTAATVVTLSSDKGHKKDKELGTVFLRDTGLQGFTPQSSVLGPYAVEQLIGVGGTRKFSNASVSMEIIGYEFAGAPVTGTIC
;
A
#
# COMPACT_ATOMS: atom_id res chain seq x y z
N MET A 1 28.28 60.67 -15.42
CA MET A 1 27.89 59.35 -15.95
C MET A 1 26.56 58.96 -15.32
N ASN A 2 25.60 58.71 -16.20
CA ASN A 2 24.24 58.16 -16.05
C ASN A 2 23.23 58.79 -15.07
N LYS A 3 22.28 59.48 -15.72
CA LYS A 3 20.99 60.10 -15.33
C LYS A 3 20.13 59.17 -14.44
N LEU A 4 19.59 59.61 -13.30
CA LEU A 4 18.40 60.46 -13.04
C LEU A 4 17.03 59.84 -13.43
N ALA A 5 16.21 59.67 -12.39
CA ALA A 5 14.73 59.69 -12.32
C ALA A 5 13.94 58.62 -13.11
N GLY A 6 12.82 58.08 -12.63
CA GLY A 6 11.97 58.42 -11.49
C GLY A 6 10.55 57.86 -11.71
N LEU A 7 9.69 58.06 -10.71
CA LEU A 7 8.23 58.01 -10.70
C LEU A 7 7.47 56.66 -10.77
N VAL A 8 6.97 56.27 -9.59
CA VAL A 8 5.55 56.15 -9.20
C VAL A 8 4.51 56.25 -10.33
N ALA A 9 3.67 55.21 -10.46
CA ALA A 9 2.22 55.34 -10.65
C ALA A 9 1.54 53.98 -10.43
N GLY A 10 0.55 53.94 -9.54
CA GLY A 10 -0.41 52.84 -9.44
C GLY A 10 -1.39 52.84 -10.63
N GLY A 11 -1.97 51.68 -10.91
CA GLY A 11 -2.98 51.53 -11.95
C GLY A 11 -3.59 50.14 -11.98
N PHE A 12 -4.74 50.02 -11.33
CA PHE A 12 -5.94 49.28 -11.74
C PHE A 12 -5.81 47.89 -12.41
N LEU A 13 -6.39 46.91 -11.72
CA LEU A 13 -7.22 45.82 -12.24
C LEU A 13 -7.44 45.78 -13.76
N LEU A 14 -6.88 44.76 -14.40
CA LEU A 14 -7.45 44.18 -15.61
C LEU A 14 -7.51 42.66 -15.43
N CYS A 15 -8.74 42.14 -15.52
CA CYS A 15 -9.07 40.75 -15.70
C CYS A 15 -8.28 40.15 -16.86
N GLY A 16 -7.22 39.43 -16.55
CA GLY A 16 -6.61 38.45 -17.43
C GLY A 16 -6.91 37.08 -16.88
N ALA A 17 -8.04 36.51 -17.30
CA ALA A 17 -8.35 35.10 -17.11
C ALA A 17 -7.28 34.25 -17.81
N VAL A 18 -6.14 34.05 -17.16
CA VAL A 18 -5.29 32.91 -17.43
C VAL A 18 -5.88 31.82 -16.58
N GLY A 19 -6.69 30.97 -17.22
CA GLY A 19 -7.30 29.82 -16.58
C GLY A 19 -6.24 29.15 -15.71
N ALA A 20 -6.42 29.22 -14.39
CA ALA A 20 -6.03 28.11 -13.57
C ALA A 20 -6.79 26.95 -14.20
N ALA A 21 -6.12 26.20 -15.09
CA ALA A 21 -6.50 24.84 -15.33
C ALA A 21 -6.53 24.28 -13.93
N THR A 22 -7.74 24.17 -13.37
CA THR A 22 -7.98 23.29 -12.24
C THR A 22 -7.36 22.00 -12.73
N ALA A 23 -6.19 21.66 -12.19
CA ALA A 23 -5.67 20.32 -12.29
C ALA A 23 -6.72 19.51 -11.54
N GLY A 24 -7.79 19.16 -12.24
CA GLY A 24 -8.82 18.30 -11.70
C GLY A 24 -8.06 17.07 -11.27
N SER A 25 -8.17 16.72 -9.98
CA SER A 25 -7.67 15.47 -9.46
C SER A 25 -8.19 14.37 -10.39
N ARG A 26 -7.32 13.87 -11.27
CA ARG A 26 -7.67 12.81 -12.20
C ARG A 26 -7.71 11.55 -11.38
N CYS A 27 -8.90 11.21 -10.91
CA CYS A 27 -9.13 9.99 -10.19
C CYS A 27 -9.35 8.86 -11.21
N GLU A 28 -8.50 7.84 -11.12
CA GLU A 28 -8.58 6.64 -11.94
C GLU A 28 -9.08 5.49 -11.06
N GLN A 29 -10.06 4.75 -11.58
CA GLN A 29 -10.49 3.51 -10.95
C GLN A 29 -9.42 2.44 -11.14
N VAL A 30 -9.10 1.77 -10.06
CA VAL A 30 -8.13 0.68 -10.01
C VAL A 30 -8.91 -0.61 -9.85
N THR A 31 -8.66 -1.58 -10.73
CA THR A 31 -9.25 -2.91 -10.64
C THR A 31 -8.21 -3.90 -11.11
N GLY A 32 -7.96 -4.94 -10.33
CA GLY A 32 -7.03 -6.01 -10.66
C GLY A 32 -7.22 -7.20 -9.74
N THR A 33 -6.30 -8.16 -9.84
CA THR A 33 -6.26 -9.34 -8.98
C THR A 33 -4.88 -9.43 -8.35
N LEU A 34 -4.81 -9.29 -7.03
CA LEU A 34 -3.61 -9.53 -6.25
C LEU A 34 -3.47 -11.02 -6.00
N LYS A 35 -2.30 -11.55 -6.36
CA LYS A 35 -1.88 -12.88 -5.96
C LYS A 35 -0.59 -12.76 -5.16
N LEU A 36 -0.62 -13.20 -3.90
CA LEU A 36 0.59 -13.31 -3.11
C LEU A 36 1.43 -14.48 -3.62
N ASP A 37 2.71 -14.20 -3.77
CA ASP A 37 3.71 -15.25 -3.92
C ASP A 37 3.77 -15.97 -2.58
N MET A 38 3.77 -17.29 -2.64
CA MET A 38 4.07 -18.05 -1.43
C MET A 38 5.54 -17.88 -1.08
N PRO A 39 5.85 -17.60 0.18
CA PRO A 39 6.74 -18.49 0.87
C PRO A 39 6.00 -19.80 1.18
N LEU A 40 6.57 -20.92 0.71
CA LEU A 40 6.34 -22.25 1.28
C LEU A 40 7.41 -22.59 2.33
N THR A 41 8.40 -21.72 2.54
CA THR A 41 9.51 -21.93 3.49
C THR A 41 9.84 -20.68 4.32
N PRO A 42 10.49 -20.84 5.49
CA PRO A 42 10.99 -19.71 6.28
C PRO A 42 11.99 -18.81 5.52
N GLN A 43 12.78 -19.38 4.60
CA GLN A 43 13.79 -18.64 3.84
C GLN A 43 13.14 -17.60 2.92
N ASP A 44 12.07 -17.98 2.24
CA ASP A 44 11.33 -17.12 1.32
C ASP A 44 10.68 -15.94 2.07
N THR A 45 10.17 -16.20 3.28
CA THR A 45 9.59 -15.16 4.15
C THR A 45 10.66 -14.12 4.52
N MET A 46 11.85 -14.58 4.87
CA MET A 46 12.96 -13.69 5.23
C MET A 46 13.45 -12.86 4.04
N GLN A 47 13.45 -13.43 2.83
CA GLN A 47 13.79 -12.68 1.62
C GLN A 47 12.74 -11.59 1.33
N ALA A 48 11.45 -11.90 1.41
CA ALA A 48 10.39 -10.91 1.26
C ALA A 48 10.51 -9.77 2.29
N CYS A 49 10.91 -10.07 3.53
CA CYS A 49 11.21 -9.04 4.53
C CYS A 49 12.41 -8.17 4.14
N ALA A 50 13.49 -8.77 3.64
CA ALA A 50 14.66 -8.01 3.18
C ALA A 50 14.30 -7.06 2.02
N ASP A 51 13.53 -7.55 1.05
CA ASP A 51 13.09 -6.77 -0.11
C ASP A 51 12.15 -5.63 0.31
N PHE A 52 11.22 -5.90 1.24
CA PHE A 52 10.38 -4.87 1.83
C PHE A 52 11.20 -3.82 2.58
N GLN A 53 12.16 -4.23 3.42
CA GLN A 53 13.02 -3.31 4.16
C GLN A 53 13.84 -2.40 3.23
N ALA A 54 14.32 -2.92 2.11
CA ALA A 54 15.06 -2.16 1.11
C ALA A 54 14.19 -1.09 0.41
N THR A 55 12.86 -1.26 0.40
CA THR A 55 11.93 -0.43 -0.38
C THR A 55 11.00 0.45 0.46
N ARG A 56 10.69 0.09 1.71
CA ARG A 56 9.68 0.73 2.58
C ARG A 56 9.87 2.24 2.80
N ARG A 57 11.08 2.78 2.66
CA ARG A 57 11.41 4.20 2.93
C ARG A 57 10.85 4.66 4.29
N LEU A 58 11.23 3.94 5.33
CA LEU A 58 10.69 4.04 6.69
C LEU A 58 10.52 5.49 7.16
N GLU A 59 11.60 6.27 7.15
CA GLU A 59 11.65 7.65 7.67
C GLU A 59 10.76 8.65 6.91
N ARG A 60 10.14 8.24 5.79
CA ARG A 60 9.33 9.13 4.96
C ARG A 60 7.84 8.78 4.96
N TYR A 61 7.49 7.51 5.05
CA TYR A 61 6.10 7.06 4.85
C TYR A 61 5.57 6.17 5.99
N PHE A 62 6.45 5.64 6.84
CA PHE A 62 6.13 4.67 7.88
C PHE A 62 6.93 4.96 9.18
N ASP A 63 7.22 6.22 9.46
CA ASP A 63 8.08 6.67 10.55
C ASP A 63 7.52 6.33 11.95
N ASP A 64 6.19 6.21 12.06
CA ASP A 64 5.44 5.79 13.24
C ASP A 64 5.14 4.28 13.28
N THR A 65 5.64 3.50 12.32
CA THR A 65 5.26 2.10 12.15
C THR A 65 6.30 1.17 12.74
N VAL A 66 5.85 0.29 13.64
CA VAL A 66 6.65 -0.81 14.18
C VAL A 66 6.30 -2.09 13.42
N PHE A 67 7.31 -2.75 12.86
CA PHE A 67 7.14 -3.99 12.10
C PHE A 67 7.37 -5.21 12.97
N VAL A 68 6.65 -6.30 12.68
CA VAL A 68 6.76 -7.55 13.46
C VAL A 68 8.17 -8.16 13.37
N TYR A 69 8.84 -8.06 12.21
CA TYR A 69 10.21 -8.57 12.06
C TYR A 69 11.26 -7.78 12.85
N ASP A 70 10.94 -6.57 13.32
CA ASP A 70 11.83 -5.78 14.17
C ASP A 70 11.71 -6.24 15.65
N LEU A 71 10.72 -7.08 15.98
CA LEU A 71 10.56 -7.67 17.31
C LEU A 71 11.46 -8.90 17.52
N PRO A 72 11.76 -9.26 18.78
CA PRO A 72 12.37 -10.56 19.09
C PRO A 72 11.57 -11.75 18.53
N PRO A 73 12.23 -12.84 18.07
CA PRO A 73 11.56 -14.00 17.47
C PRO A 73 10.47 -14.65 18.33
N ALA A 74 10.53 -14.51 19.65
CA ALA A 74 9.51 -15.01 20.58
C ALA A 74 8.12 -14.34 20.37
N TYR A 75 8.07 -13.18 19.70
CA TYR A 75 6.85 -12.45 19.38
C TYR A 75 6.40 -12.64 17.93
N TRP A 76 7.12 -13.42 17.14
CA TRP A 76 6.75 -13.65 15.75
C TRP A 76 5.57 -14.63 15.69
N PRO A 77 4.57 -14.37 14.83
CA PRO A 77 3.48 -15.31 14.61
C PRO A 77 3.99 -16.60 13.94
N SER A 78 3.18 -17.65 13.98
CA SER A 78 3.45 -18.90 13.25
C SER A 78 3.23 -18.78 11.73
N SER A 79 2.64 -17.67 11.28
CA SER A 79 2.45 -17.33 9.87
C SER A 79 3.61 -16.46 9.36
N PRO A 80 3.83 -16.39 8.03
CA PRO A 80 4.79 -15.45 7.45
C PRO A 80 4.47 -14.00 7.87
N ILE A 81 5.53 -13.20 8.06
CA ILE A 81 5.44 -11.81 8.54
C ILE A 81 5.64 -10.77 7.42
N CYS A 82 6.15 -11.21 6.28
CA CYS A 82 6.28 -10.43 5.06
C CYS A 82 5.84 -11.27 3.85
N PHE A 83 5.34 -10.58 2.83
CA PHE A 83 4.77 -11.18 1.64
C PHE A 83 5.25 -10.42 0.41
N SER A 84 5.47 -11.15 -0.69
CA SER A 84 5.54 -10.56 -2.01
C SER A 84 4.34 -11.00 -2.82
N GLY A 85 4.02 -10.29 -3.89
CA GLY A 85 2.95 -10.67 -4.78
C GLY A 85 2.91 -9.85 -6.06
N THR A 86 1.96 -10.19 -6.92
CA THR A 86 1.72 -9.50 -8.18
C THR A 86 0.26 -9.11 -8.29
N ILE A 87 0.01 -7.91 -8.81
CA ILE A 87 -1.34 -7.43 -9.15
C ILE A 87 -1.46 -7.47 -10.67
N SER A 88 -2.33 -8.35 -11.15
CA SER A 88 -2.58 -8.59 -12.57
C SER A 88 -3.88 -7.95 -13.03
N GLY A 89 -4.01 -7.70 -14.33
CA GLY A 89 -5.20 -7.07 -14.92
C GLY A 89 -5.40 -5.60 -14.56
N LEU A 90 -4.40 -4.98 -13.94
CA LEU A 90 -4.45 -3.60 -13.47
C LEU A 90 -4.48 -2.63 -14.65
N LYS A 91 -5.42 -1.68 -14.61
CA LYS A 91 -5.53 -0.63 -15.63
C LYS A 91 -5.38 0.75 -15.01
N LEU A 92 -4.53 1.57 -15.63
CA LEU A 92 -4.37 3.00 -15.35
C LEU A 92 -4.44 3.79 -16.66
N ASP A 93 -5.21 4.86 -16.68
CA ASP A 93 -5.51 5.66 -17.88
C ASP A 93 -6.01 4.78 -19.05
N GLY A 94 -6.75 3.71 -18.73
CA GLY A 94 -7.22 2.73 -19.71
C GLY A 94 -6.13 1.83 -20.30
N LYS A 95 -4.90 1.88 -19.79
CA LYS A 95 -3.76 1.06 -20.22
C LYS A 95 -3.43 0.01 -19.18
N GLU A 96 -3.07 -1.18 -19.64
CA GLU A 96 -2.58 -2.22 -18.74
C GLU A 96 -1.21 -1.84 -18.17
N VAL A 97 -1.08 -2.11 -16.87
CA VAL A 97 0.14 -1.93 -16.11
C VAL A 97 0.40 -3.19 -15.31
N GLN A 98 1.67 -3.48 -15.09
CA GLN A 98 2.08 -4.55 -14.19
C GLN A 98 2.38 -3.94 -12.83
N ALA A 99 2.02 -4.65 -11.77
CA ALA A 99 2.31 -4.20 -10.42
C ALA A 99 2.84 -5.35 -9.56
N THR A 100 3.90 -5.06 -8.80
CA THR A 100 4.41 -5.92 -7.75
C THR A 100 4.04 -5.34 -6.39
N SER A 101 3.77 -6.22 -5.43
CA SER A 101 3.42 -5.88 -4.05
C SER A 101 4.47 -6.46 -3.11
N LEU A 102 4.91 -5.67 -2.14
CA LEU A 102 5.69 -6.13 -0.98
C LEU A 102 4.98 -5.64 0.28
N SER A 103 4.67 -6.55 1.19
CA SER A 103 3.88 -6.27 2.38
C SER A 103 4.57 -6.79 3.62
N ALA A 104 4.40 -6.10 4.75
CA ALA A 104 4.87 -6.57 6.04
C ALA A 104 3.89 -6.26 7.16
N LEU A 105 3.69 -7.23 8.05
CA LEU A 105 2.82 -7.08 9.22
C LEU A 105 3.40 -6.06 10.20
N THR A 106 2.51 -5.29 10.81
CA THR A 106 2.84 -4.25 11.79
C THR A 106 2.24 -4.58 13.16
N VAL A 107 2.83 -4.03 14.21
CA VAL A 107 2.46 -4.34 15.62
C VAL A 107 1.08 -3.79 16.02
N ASN A 108 0.52 -2.88 15.21
CA ASN A 108 -0.80 -2.29 15.45
C ASN A 108 -1.97 -3.25 15.20
N GLY A 109 -1.70 -4.49 14.77
CA GLY A 109 -2.66 -5.59 14.72
C GLY A 109 -2.97 -6.07 16.14
N PHE A 110 -3.93 -5.40 16.80
CA PHE A 110 -4.33 -5.77 18.16
C PHE A 110 -5.06 -7.12 18.19
N ALA A 111 -4.32 -8.17 18.55
CA ALA A 111 -4.86 -9.26 19.35
C ALA A 111 -4.60 -8.95 20.84
N GLY A 112 -5.59 -8.31 21.49
CA GLY A 112 -5.74 -8.36 22.95
C GLY A 112 -5.05 -7.25 23.78
N ASN A 113 -5.91 -6.37 24.32
CA ASN A 113 -5.78 -5.54 25.53
C ASN A 113 -4.41 -4.86 25.85
N PRO A 114 -4.27 -3.53 25.65
CA PRO A 114 -3.05 -2.77 25.99
C PRO A 114 -2.83 -2.54 27.51
N SER A 115 -3.71 -2.97 28.40
CA SER A 115 -3.64 -2.62 29.84
C SER A 115 -2.75 -3.51 30.72
N THR A 116 -1.99 -4.47 30.17
CA THR A 116 -1.25 -5.46 30.98
C THR A 116 0.27 -5.44 30.81
N GLY A 117 0.85 -4.57 29.97
CA GLY A 117 2.30 -4.60 29.70
C GLY A 117 2.78 -5.92 29.11
N THR A 118 1.85 -6.76 28.65
CA THR A 118 2.13 -8.02 27.97
C THR A 118 2.10 -7.73 26.46
N PRO A 119 3.13 -8.14 25.70
CA PRO A 119 3.12 -8.05 24.23
C PRO A 119 1.86 -8.75 23.69
N PRO A 120 1.35 -8.32 22.51
CA PRO A 120 0.05 -8.74 21.99
C PRO A 120 -0.07 -10.26 22.11
N ALA A 121 -1.12 -10.68 22.82
CA ALA A 121 -1.34 -12.08 23.10
C ALA A 121 -1.32 -12.83 21.77
N LYS A 122 -0.71 -14.03 21.77
CA LYS A 122 -0.93 -15.03 20.72
C LYS A 122 -2.40 -14.94 20.30
N ILE A 123 -2.60 -14.72 18.99
CA ILE A 123 -3.87 -14.78 18.24
C ILE A 123 -4.96 -15.41 19.11
N PRO A 124 -6.04 -14.69 19.45
CA PRO A 124 -6.98 -15.14 20.46
C PRO A 124 -7.42 -16.58 20.16
N PRO A 125 -7.45 -17.46 21.17
CA PRO A 125 -7.95 -18.80 20.96
C PRO A 125 -9.42 -18.68 20.53
N SER A 126 -9.68 -19.01 19.27
CA SER A 126 -10.97 -19.36 18.67
C SER A 126 -12.19 -19.11 19.56
N GLY A 127 -12.77 -17.92 19.47
CA GLY A 127 -14.01 -17.58 20.18
C GLY A 127 -14.95 -16.68 19.37
N THR A 128 -14.39 -15.82 18.54
CA THR A 128 -15.08 -15.06 17.49
C THR A 128 -14.22 -15.19 16.25
N GLY A 129 -14.70 -15.86 15.21
CA GLY A 129 -13.88 -16.32 14.07
C GLY A 129 -13.23 -15.23 13.20
N LEU A 130 -13.01 -14.01 13.69
CA LEU A 130 -12.38 -12.89 13.00
C LEU A 130 -11.18 -12.36 13.82
N SER A 131 -10.05 -12.14 13.15
CA SER A 131 -8.81 -11.58 13.66
C SER A 131 -8.49 -10.28 12.90
N LEU A 132 -8.28 -9.18 13.62
CA LEU A 132 -7.80 -7.92 13.04
C LEU A 132 -6.29 -7.99 12.82
N PHE A 133 -5.82 -7.47 11.69
CA PHE A 133 -4.40 -7.26 11.43
C PHE A 133 -4.14 -5.90 10.78
N THR A 134 -2.89 -5.47 10.86
CA THR A 134 -2.40 -4.30 10.14
C THR A 134 -1.11 -4.65 9.42
N ALA A 135 -0.91 -4.04 8.26
CA ALA A 135 0.30 -4.19 7.46
C ALA A 135 0.70 -2.85 6.84
N ALA A 136 1.90 -2.80 6.29
CA ALA A 136 2.28 -1.78 5.34
C ALA A 136 2.68 -2.45 4.04
N THR A 137 2.25 -1.85 2.93
CA THR A 137 2.43 -2.40 1.59
C THR A 137 3.08 -1.39 0.66
N VAL A 138 4.00 -1.88 -0.17
CA VAL A 138 4.69 -1.13 -1.21
C VAL A 138 4.29 -1.71 -2.56
N VAL A 139 3.53 -0.94 -3.34
CA VAL A 139 3.11 -1.35 -4.69
C VAL A 139 3.93 -0.60 -5.71
N THR A 140 4.71 -1.31 -6.52
CA THR A 140 5.48 -0.72 -7.62
C THR A 140 4.78 -0.99 -8.94
N LEU A 141 4.44 0.07 -9.66
CA LEU A 141 3.72 0.00 -10.93
C LEU A 141 4.68 0.26 -12.09
N SER A 142 4.56 -0.57 -13.12
CA SER A 142 5.36 -0.51 -14.34
C SER A 142 4.47 -0.56 -15.57
N SER A 143 4.83 0.20 -16.62
CA SER A 143 4.08 0.14 -17.87
C SER A 143 4.31 -1.19 -18.57
N ASP A 144 3.25 -1.88 -18.94
CA ASP A 144 3.36 -3.01 -19.86
C ASP A 144 3.63 -2.46 -21.26
N LYS A 145 4.87 -2.57 -21.71
CA LYS A 145 5.23 -2.23 -23.09
C LYS A 145 5.91 -3.44 -23.69
N GLY A 146 5.11 -4.42 -24.11
CA GLY A 146 5.53 -5.59 -24.88
C GLY A 146 6.83 -5.37 -25.67
N HIS A 147 7.82 -6.24 -25.40
CA HIS A 147 9.18 -6.27 -25.96
C HIS A 147 10.11 -5.07 -25.69
N LYS A 148 9.70 -4.05 -24.92
CA LYS A 148 10.62 -3.03 -24.36
C LYS A 148 10.78 -3.25 -22.87
N LYS A 149 11.94 -2.88 -22.31
CA LYS A 149 12.16 -2.91 -20.85
C LYS A 149 11.02 -2.17 -20.15
N ASP A 150 10.37 -2.83 -19.20
CA ASP A 150 9.30 -2.25 -18.41
C ASP A 150 9.79 -0.94 -17.80
N LYS A 151 9.01 0.13 -18.00
CA LYS A 151 9.30 1.43 -17.40
C LYS A 151 8.52 1.52 -16.10
N GLU A 152 9.23 1.54 -14.98
CA GLU A 152 8.67 1.88 -13.67
C GLU A 152 7.97 3.26 -13.76
N LEU A 153 6.66 3.25 -13.52
CA LEU A 153 5.82 4.44 -13.47
C LEU A 153 5.95 5.15 -12.11
N GLY A 154 6.16 4.37 -11.06
CA GLY A 154 6.40 4.81 -9.70
C GLY A 154 5.92 3.77 -8.69
N THR A 155 6.02 4.15 -7.42
CA THR A 155 5.65 3.31 -6.28
C THR A 155 4.60 4.04 -5.45
N VAL A 156 3.65 3.28 -4.91
CA VAL A 156 2.68 3.74 -3.91
C VAL A 156 2.99 3.04 -2.59
N PHE A 157 2.96 3.80 -1.50
CA PHE A 157 3.12 3.29 -0.14
C PHE A 157 1.77 3.30 0.54
N LEU A 158 1.37 2.15 1.07
CA LEU A 158 0.04 1.87 1.61
C LEU A 158 0.14 1.43 3.07
N ARG A 159 -0.85 1.82 3.87
CA ARG A 159 -1.15 1.19 5.16
C ARG A 159 -2.41 0.38 5.04
N ASP A 160 -2.36 -0.81 5.61
CA ASP A 160 -3.41 -1.80 5.43
C ASP A 160 -4.00 -2.12 6.79
N THR A 161 -5.32 -2.23 6.83
CA THR A 161 -6.05 -2.74 7.98
C THR A 161 -7.04 -3.76 7.49
N GLY A 162 -6.98 -4.97 8.06
CA GLY A 162 -7.76 -6.10 7.57
C GLY A 162 -8.41 -6.91 8.67
N LEU A 163 -9.56 -7.50 8.34
CA LEU A 163 -10.22 -8.53 9.13
C LEU A 163 -10.04 -9.87 8.42
N GLN A 164 -9.30 -10.78 9.07
CA GLN A 164 -9.08 -12.14 8.63
C GLN A 164 -10.03 -13.08 9.36
N GLY A 165 -10.80 -13.90 8.66
CA GLY A 165 -11.61 -14.94 9.34
C GLY A 165 -12.97 -15.27 8.73
N PHE A 166 -13.25 -14.77 7.53
CA PHE A 166 -14.48 -15.16 6.83
C PHE A 166 -14.27 -16.51 6.12
N THR A 167 -14.05 -17.59 6.87
CA THR A 167 -14.07 -18.92 6.27
C THR A 167 -15.49 -19.47 6.44
N PRO A 168 -16.36 -19.50 5.40
CA PRO A 168 -17.55 -20.35 5.47
C PRO A 168 -17.08 -21.76 5.83
N GLN A 169 -17.76 -22.43 6.77
CA GLN A 169 -17.39 -23.77 7.26
C GLN A 169 -17.21 -24.84 6.15
N SER A 170 -17.60 -24.55 4.91
CA SER A 170 -17.47 -25.41 3.73
C SER A 170 -16.39 -24.99 2.72
N SER A 171 -15.56 -23.97 3.00
CA SER A 171 -14.56 -23.47 2.06
C SER A 171 -13.26 -24.29 2.10
N VAL A 172 -12.91 -24.91 0.97
CA VAL A 172 -11.59 -25.54 0.72
C VAL A 172 -10.48 -24.50 0.55
N LEU A 173 -10.86 -23.25 0.30
CA LEU A 173 -9.97 -22.10 0.18
C LEU A 173 -9.76 -21.55 1.60
N GLY A 174 -8.51 -21.30 1.99
CA GLY A 174 -8.10 -20.92 3.35
C GLY A 174 -8.70 -19.59 3.88
N PRO A 175 -8.02 -18.91 4.82
CA PRO A 175 -8.61 -17.77 5.51
C PRO A 175 -8.86 -16.60 4.54
N TYR A 176 -10.12 -16.19 4.44
CA TYR A 176 -10.55 -15.02 3.69
C TYR A 176 -10.31 -13.73 4.49
N ALA A 177 -9.84 -12.69 3.82
CA ALA A 177 -9.64 -11.36 4.39
C ALA A 177 -10.48 -10.30 3.67
N VAL A 178 -10.88 -9.29 4.44
CA VAL A 178 -11.38 -8.00 3.93
C VAL A 178 -10.43 -6.94 4.43
N GLU A 179 -9.84 -6.17 3.52
CA GLU A 179 -8.75 -5.24 3.82
C GLU A 179 -9.01 -3.88 3.19
N GLN A 180 -8.70 -2.83 3.94
CA GLN A 180 -8.66 -1.46 3.46
C GLN A 180 -7.21 -0.99 3.42
N LEU A 181 -6.78 -0.47 2.27
CA LEU A 181 -5.45 0.03 2.02
C LEU A 181 -5.53 1.53 1.71
N ILE A 182 -4.75 2.33 2.43
CA ILE A 182 -4.72 3.79 2.30
C ILE A 182 -3.33 4.26 1.93
N GLY A 183 -3.25 5.09 0.89
CA GLY A 183 -2.04 5.75 0.43
C GLY A 183 -1.48 6.72 1.46
N VAL A 184 -0.24 6.48 1.87
CA VAL A 184 0.54 7.38 2.74
C VAL A 184 1.66 8.09 2.00
N GLY A 185 1.83 7.77 0.71
CA GLY A 185 2.67 8.53 -0.20
C GLY A 185 2.98 7.76 -1.47
N GLY A 186 3.81 8.37 -2.31
CA GLY A 186 4.28 7.73 -3.53
C GLY A 186 5.53 8.35 -4.12
N THR A 187 6.00 7.77 -5.22
CA THR A 187 7.13 8.26 -6.01
C THR A 187 6.72 8.52 -7.46
N ARG A 188 7.53 9.33 -8.16
CA ARG A 188 7.36 9.62 -9.59
C ARG A 188 5.92 10.11 -9.91
N LYS A 189 5.18 9.40 -10.78
CA LYS A 189 3.80 9.75 -11.18
C LYS A 189 2.86 9.82 -9.96
N PHE A 190 3.17 9.11 -8.87
CA PHE A 190 2.33 9.01 -7.67
C PHE A 190 2.81 9.87 -6.50
N SER A 191 3.76 10.78 -6.71
CA SER A 191 4.37 11.58 -5.62
C SER A 191 3.39 12.41 -4.80
N ASN A 192 2.29 12.84 -5.41
CA ASN A 192 1.21 13.59 -4.75
C ASN A 192 -0.14 12.85 -4.84
N ALA A 193 -0.11 11.55 -5.08
CA ALA A 193 -1.33 10.77 -5.26
C ALA A 193 -2.02 10.46 -3.92
N SER A 194 -3.34 10.56 -3.92
CA SER A 194 -4.23 10.01 -2.90
C SER A 194 -4.75 8.66 -3.36
N VAL A 195 -4.49 7.62 -2.57
CA VAL A 195 -4.82 6.23 -2.95
C VAL A 195 -5.73 5.61 -1.90
N SER A 196 -6.76 4.91 -2.34
CA SER A 196 -7.65 4.11 -1.50
C SER A 196 -7.99 2.83 -2.24
N MET A 197 -7.66 1.67 -1.67
CA MET A 197 -7.93 0.37 -2.26
C MET A 197 -8.56 -0.58 -1.23
N GLU A 198 -9.27 -1.57 -1.73
CA GLU A 198 -9.89 -2.64 -0.98
C GLU A 198 -9.46 -3.98 -1.57
N ILE A 199 -9.18 -4.94 -0.70
CA ILE A 199 -8.93 -6.33 -1.06
C ILE A 199 -9.97 -7.19 -0.36
N ILE A 200 -10.64 -8.03 -1.13
CA ILE A 200 -11.67 -8.93 -0.61
C ILE A 200 -11.39 -10.34 -1.14
N GLY A 201 -10.92 -11.25 -0.29
CA GLY A 201 -10.74 -12.64 -0.70
C GLY A 201 -9.57 -13.36 -0.05
N TYR A 202 -9.14 -14.42 -0.72
CA TYR A 202 -7.96 -15.20 -0.34
C TYR A 202 -6.83 -14.92 -1.32
N GLU A 203 -5.92 -14.04 -0.94
CA GLU A 203 -4.89 -13.47 -1.83
C GLU A 203 -3.93 -14.53 -2.38
N PHE A 204 -3.72 -15.66 -1.70
CA PHE A 204 -2.89 -16.76 -2.22
C PHE A 204 -3.53 -17.51 -3.40
N ALA A 205 -4.86 -17.48 -3.52
CA ALA A 205 -5.57 -17.99 -4.69
C ALA A 205 -5.85 -16.90 -5.75
N GLY A 206 -5.49 -15.64 -5.44
CA GLY A 206 -5.92 -14.47 -6.18
C GLY A 206 -7.15 -13.84 -5.53
N ALA A 207 -7.00 -12.60 -5.06
CA ALA A 207 -8.07 -11.78 -4.53
C ALA A 207 -8.27 -10.53 -5.41
N PRO A 208 -9.52 -10.14 -5.70
CA PRO A 208 -9.79 -8.87 -6.35
C PRO A 208 -9.26 -7.70 -5.52
N VAL A 209 -8.61 -6.75 -6.20
CA VAL A 209 -8.25 -5.43 -5.68
C VAL A 209 -9.07 -4.41 -6.43
N THR A 210 -9.80 -3.57 -5.70
CA THR A 210 -10.57 -2.45 -6.26
C THR A 210 -10.17 -1.17 -5.55
N GLY A 211 -10.31 -0.02 -6.21
CA GLY A 211 -9.94 1.23 -5.55
C GLY A 211 -9.83 2.41 -6.48
N THR A 212 -9.18 3.46 -6.00
CA THR A 212 -9.01 4.70 -6.73
C THR A 212 -7.63 5.29 -6.46
N ILE A 213 -7.00 5.84 -7.51
CA ILE A 213 -5.80 6.67 -7.43
C ILE A 213 -6.17 8.04 -8.00
N CYS A 214 -6.10 9.06 -7.16
CA CYS A 214 -6.10 10.48 -7.51
C CYS A 214 -4.70 11.04 -7.19
#